data_AF-A0A939JWF4-F1
#
_entry.id   AF-A0A939JWF4-F1
#
_cell.length_a   1.000
_cell.length_b   1.000
_cell.length_c   1.000
_cell.angle_alpha   90.00
_cell.angle_beta   90.00
_cell.angle_gamma   90.00
#
_symmetry.space_group_name_H-M   'P 1'
#
loop_
_entity.id
_entity.type
_entity.pdbx_description
1 polymer ?
#
loop_
_entity_poly.entity_id
_entity_poly.type
_entity_poly.pdbx_seq_one_letter_code
_entity_poly.pdbx_strand_id
1 'polypeptide(L)'
;MNSRELLLKTISNEFAKWQVQIANLNSLNLYDANIFSEYTLCEMLNLIFDYKLVNANLLAANYPAADLIDKENKIAIQVTSTAQKNKIQATLNKFIEYNLHLDYDQVFIVILGDKQKSYSTLVIPSEITFDKSEQILDFKDVLNIIARLPLHRIEKIAKLLSRESIRTMHKRPNSSAIALKKKLSLKKRIQKDLLRTVSKEQWECLWYEPWVKFRYHNVIIRSVNDKTWPEVDYPPKTKISTWFKGEFWNFYENGIELISHGDQAIFDENGYWDLLDLRGDARENDKKFRVANYHTFLRIPYEYIVEYDMEPDDYYGVPTIYVEYANDDTPYEKVLYGRMGHYDKKNPSNSHHTYYFEEEKRRDLK
;
A
#
# COMPACT_ATOMS: atom_id res chain seq x y z
N MET A 1 0.99 5.61 31.87
CA MET A 1 0.85 6.64 30.81
C MET A 1 -0.53 6.50 30.20
N ASN A 2 -1.27 7.61 30.03
CA ASN A 2 -2.60 7.58 29.42
C ASN A 2 -2.48 7.22 27.92
N SER A 3 -3.33 6.31 27.40
CA SER A 3 -3.31 5.90 25.98
C SER A 3 -3.33 7.10 25.02
N ARG A 4 -4.11 8.13 25.34
CA ARG A 4 -4.16 9.39 24.57
C ARG A 4 -2.81 10.11 24.53
N GLU A 5 -2.14 10.21 25.67
CA GLU A 5 -0.85 10.88 25.80
C GLU A 5 0.22 10.18 24.96
N LEU A 6 0.23 8.84 24.97
CA LEU A 6 1.14 8.04 24.16
C LEU A 6 0.94 8.32 22.67
N LEU A 7 -0.30 8.30 22.19
CA LEU A 7 -0.62 8.56 20.79
C LEU A 7 -0.23 9.98 20.35
N LEU A 8 -0.52 10.99 21.18
CA LEU A 8 -0.13 12.38 20.89
C LEU A 8 1.39 12.54 20.84
N LYS A 9 2.14 11.87 21.73
CA LYS A 9 3.60 11.82 21.67
C LYS A 9 4.10 11.18 20.37
N THR A 10 3.49 10.09 19.93
CA THR A 10 3.82 9.45 18.65
C THR A 10 3.61 10.41 17.48
N ILE A 11 2.43 11.03 17.38
CA ILE A 11 2.11 11.99 16.30
C ILE A 11 3.07 13.18 16.32
N SER A 12 3.32 13.75 17.51
CA SER A 12 4.25 14.86 17.69
C SER A 12 5.68 14.50 17.24
N ASN A 13 6.14 13.29 17.54
CA ASN A 13 7.47 12.83 17.13
C ASN A 13 7.57 12.70 15.60
N GLU A 14 6.52 12.19 14.94
CA GLU A 14 6.51 12.09 13.48
C GLU A 14 6.48 13.47 12.81
N PHE A 15 5.65 14.40 13.31
CA PHE A 15 5.62 15.77 12.80
C PHE A 15 6.97 16.49 12.98
N ALA A 16 7.65 16.28 14.11
CA ALA A 16 8.99 16.83 14.33
C ALA A 16 10.02 16.30 13.33
N LYS A 17 10.01 14.98 13.05
CA LYS A 17 10.89 14.39 12.03
C LYS A 17 10.62 15.01 10.66
N TRP A 18 9.35 15.14 10.28
CA TRP A 18 8.92 15.73 9.02
C TRP A 18 9.39 17.17 8.87
N GLN A 19 9.14 18.00 9.88
CA GLN A 19 9.53 19.40 9.87
C GLN A 19 11.05 19.57 9.71
N VAL A 20 11.85 18.77 10.43
CA VAL A 20 13.31 18.80 10.32
C VAL A 20 13.78 18.29 8.95
N GLN A 21 13.17 17.23 8.40
CA GLN A 21 13.50 16.72 7.07
C GLN A 21 13.22 17.75 5.97
N ILE A 22 12.06 18.41 5.99
CA ILE A 22 11.73 19.50 5.07
C ILE A 22 12.75 20.62 5.17
N ALA A 23 13.05 21.08 6.39
CA ALA A 23 13.98 22.17 6.61
C ALA A 23 15.37 21.84 6.03
N ASN A 24 15.86 20.62 6.27
CA ASN A 24 17.13 20.14 5.73
C ASN A 24 17.12 20.08 4.20
N LEU A 25 16.08 19.49 3.60
CA LEU A 25 15.96 19.36 2.14
C LEU A 25 15.85 20.72 1.44
N ASN A 26 15.08 21.65 2.01
CA ASN A 26 15.01 23.03 1.53
C ASN A 26 16.37 23.73 1.60
N SER A 27 17.15 23.51 2.67
CA SER A 27 18.49 24.11 2.81
C SER A 27 19.50 23.58 1.78
N LEU A 28 19.24 22.37 1.25
CA LEU A 28 20.01 21.74 0.19
C LEU A 28 19.48 22.08 -1.22
N ASN A 29 18.46 22.94 -1.33
CA ASN A 29 17.72 23.24 -2.57
C ASN A 29 17.10 21.98 -3.23
N LEU A 30 16.79 20.96 -2.44
CA LEU A 30 16.17 19.71 -2.90
C LEU A 30 14.65 19.76 -2.68
N TYR A 31 13.97 20.61 -3.46
CA TYR A 31 12.53 20.87 -3.30
C TYR A 31 11.63 19.75 -3.81
N ASP A 32 12.12 18.89 -4.71
CA ASP A 32 11.37 17.78 -5.32
C ASP A 32 11.37 16.49 -4.48
N ALA A 33 12.02 16.51 -3.31
CA ALA A 33 12.03 15.37 -2.41
C ALA A 33 10.62 15.16 -1.84
N ASN A 34 9.94 14.12 -2.33
CA ASN A 34 8.59 13.75 -1.91
C ASN A 34 8.63 13.11 -0.51
N ILE A 35 8.84 13.94 0.53
CA ILE A 35 8.94 13.51 1.94
C ILE A 35 7.63 12.86 2.40
N PHE A 36 6.50 13.31 1.84
CA PHE A 36 5.16 12.79 2.08
C PHE A 36 4.60 12.30 0.76
N SER A 37 3.83 11.22 0.75
CA SER A 37 2.86 11.10 -0.33
C SER A 37 1.76 12.17 -0.13
N GLU A 38 1.38 12.87 -1.20
CA GLU A 38 0.20 13.77 -1.20
C GLU A 38 -1.05 13.04 -0.72
N TYR A 39 -1.11 11.72 -0.97
CA TYR A 39 -2.12 10.81 -0.46
C TYR A 39 -2.15 10.75 1.09
N THR A 40 -1.01 10.59 1.75
CA THR A 40 -0.91 10.55 3.22
C THR A 40 -1.35 11.88 3.84
N LEU A 41 -0.94 13.01 3.26
CA LEU A 41 -1.39 14.33 3.71
C LEU A 41 -2.90 14.49 3.56
N CYS A 42 -3.46 14.07 2.42
CA CYS A 42 -4.89 14.08 2.16
C CYS A 42 -5.68 13.24 3.18
N GLU A 43 -5.29 11.98 3.38
CA GLU A 43 -5.94 11.07 4.33
C GLU A 43 -5.85 11.61 5.76
N MET A 44 -4.70 12.18 6.14
CA MET A 44 -4.51 12.79 7.45
C MET A 44 -5.44 13.99 7.65
N LEU A 45 -5.53 14.91 6.69
CA LEU A 45 -6.38 16.10 6.79
C LEU A 45 -7.86 15.72 6.81
N ASN A 46 -8.28 14.70 6.06
CA ASN A 46 -9.63 14.13 6.14
C ASN A 46 -9.95 13.63 7.56
N LEU A 47 -9.02 12.92 8.19
CA LEU A 47 -9.20 12.45 9.57
C LEU A 47 -9.24 13.60 10.59
N ILE A 48 -8.50 14.69 10.35
CA ILE A 48 -8.44 15.83 11.27
C ILE A 48 -9.73 16.66 11.19
N PHE A 49 -10.14 17.03 9.98
CA PHE A 49 -11.21 18.00 9.75
C PHE A 49 -12.56 17.39 9.41
N ASP A 50 -12.63 16.06 9.24
CA ASP A 50 -13.82 15.35 8.76
C ASP A 50 -14.24 15.72 7.34
N TYR A 51 -13.25 15.99 6.49
CA TYR A 51 -13.46 16.31 5.08
C TYR A 51 -13.36 15.06 4.18
N LYS A 52 -13.70 15.27 2.91
CA LYS A 52 -13.64 14.32 1.79
C LYS A 52 -12.69 14.87 0.71
N LEU A 53 -11.53 15.35 1.15
CA LEU A 53 -10.48 15.86 0.29
C LEU A 53 -10.01 14.76 -0.66
N VAL A 54 -9.72 15.16 -1.90
CA VAL A 54 -9.01 14.39 -2.91
C VAL A 54 -7.88 15.24 -3.48
N ASN A 55 -6.86 14.58 -4.02
CA ASN A 55 -5.77 15.27 -4.68
C ASN A 55 -6.27 15.94 -5.98
N ALA A 56 -6.13 17.26 -6.06
CA ALA A 56 -6.61 18.06 -7.18
C ALA A 56 -5.91 17.72 -8.50
N ASN A 57 -4.65 17.26 -8.44
CA ASN A 57 -3.91 16.79 -9.62
C ASN A 57 -4.52 15.54 -10.28
N LEU A 58 -5.40 14.80 -9.59
CA LEU A 58 -6.16 13.69 -10.19
C LEU A 58 -7.25 14.18 -11.14
N LEU A 59 -7.72 15.43 -11.01
CA LEU A 59 -8.72 16.02 -11.89
C LEU A 59 -8.07 16.73 -13.08
N ALA A 60 -7.01 17.50 -12.83
CA ALA A 60 -6.25 18.19 -13.86
C ALA A 60 -4.80 18.36 -13.40
N ALA A 61 -3.84 18.03 -14.26
CA ALA A 61 -2.43 18.20 -13.97
C ALA A 61 -2.10 19.68 -13.71
N ASN A 62 -1.30 19.95 -12.67
CA ASN A 62 -0.94 21.30 -12.23
C ASN A 62 -2.16 22.14 -11.84
N TYR A 63 -3.08 21.56 -11.06
CA TYR A 63 -4.27 22.24 -10.61
C TYR A 63 -3.90 23.57 -9.90
N PRO A 64 -4.53 24.70 -10.27
CA PRO A 64 -4.11 26.00 -9.78
C PRO A 64 -4.46 26.19 -8.30
N ALA A 65 -3.56 26.83 -7.54
CA ALA A 65 -3.79 27.39 -6.21
C ALA A 65 -4.28 26.46 -5.09
N ALA A 66 -4.47 25.17 -5.36
CA ALA A 66 -4.88 24.16 -4.39
C ALA A 66 -4.28 22.80 -4.78
N ASP A 67 -3.80 22.06 -3.78
CA ASP A 67 -3.28 20.71 -3.98
C ASP A 67 -4.35 19.66 -3.63
N LEU A 68 -5.23 19.99 -2.67
CA LEU A 68 -6.32 19.13 -2.21
C LEU A 68 -7.65 19.90 -2.30
N ILE A 69 -8.70 19.20 -2.67
CA ILE A 69 -10.05 19.78 -2.84
C ILE A 69 -11.12 18.83 -2.34
N ASP A 70 -12.18 19.39 -1.78
CA ASP A 70 -13.40 18.69 -1.38
C ASP A 70 -14.58 19.41 -2.01
N LYS A 71 -15.21 18.77 -2.99
CA LYS A 71 -16.35 19.34 -3.71
C LYS A 71 -17.64 19.34 -2.91
N GLU A 72 -17.78 18.43 -1.95
CA GLU A 72 -19.00 18.29 -1.15
C GLU A 72 -19.05 19.34 -0.06
N ASN A 73 -17.94 19.49 0.68
CA ASN A 73 -17.80 20.53 1.70
C ASN A 73 -17.34 21.88 1.12
N LYS A 74 -17.06 21.93 -0.19
CA LYS A 74 -16.58 23.11 -0.92
C LYS A 74 -15.33 23.73 -0.29
N ILE A 75 -14.35 22.89 0.01
CA ILE A 75 -13.08 23.28 0.63
C ILE A 75 -11.93 23.08 -0.36
N ALA A 76 -11.02 24.05 -0.42
CA ALA A 76 -9.74 23.92 -1.11
C ALA A 76 -8.59 24.08 -0.12
N ILE A 77 -7.53 23.28 -0.26
CA ILE A 77 -6.34 23.34 0.58
C ILE A 77 -5.10 23.43 -0.30
N GLN A 78 -4.32 24.49 -0.10
CA GLN A 78 -2.94 24.56 -0.57
C GLN A 78 -2.02 24.06 0.54
N VAL A 79 -1.17 23.09 0.20
CA VAL A 79 -0.08 22.63 1.04
C VAL A 79 1.22 23.29 0.57
N THR A 80 2.05 23.77 1.50
CA THR A 80 3.33 24.38 1.12
C THR A 80 4.37 24.27 2.23
N SER A 81 5.65 24.13 1.87
CA SER A 81 6.76 24.26 2.83
C SER A 81 7.21 25.72 3.05
N THR A 82 6.66 26.67 2.27
CA THR A 82 7.07 28.08 2.30
C THR A 82 6.07 28.95 3.03
N ALA A 83 6.46 29.48 4.19
CA ALA A 83 5.63 30.39 4.98
C ALA A 83 5.64 31.85 4.48
N GLN A 84 6.34 32.16 3.38
CA GLN A 84 6.49 33.53 2.92
C GLN A 84 5.15 34.15 2.51
N LYS A 85 4.90 35.37 2.99
CA LYS A 85 3.68 36.13 2.73
C LYS A 85 3.38 36.24 1.23
N ASN A 86 4.41 36.48 0.41
CA ASN A 86 4.23 36.64 -1.04
C ASN A 86 3.71 35.35 -1.70
N LYS A 87 4.11 34.17 -1.20
CA LYS A 87 3.60 32.88 -1.66
C LYS A 87 2.12 32.74 -1.32
N ILE A 88 1.75 33.06 -0.09
CA ILE A 88 0.35 33.03 0.37
C ILE A 88 -0.51 33.99 -0.43
N GLN A 89 -0.06 35.24 -0.62
CA GLN A 89 -0.77 36.23 -1.43
C GLN A 89 -0.95 35.73 -2.87
N ALA A 90 0.08 35.13 -3.46
CA ALA A 90 0.00 34.58 -4.81
C ALA A 90 -1.01 33.43 -4.90
N THR A 91 -1.10 32.56 -3.88
CA THR A 91 -2.12 31.51 -3.81
C THR A 91 -3.53 32.11 -3.77
N LEU A 92 -3.78 33.10 -2.89
CA LEU A 92 -5.09 33.77 -2.81
C LEU A 92 -5.47 34.46 -4.13
N ASN A 93 -4.53 35.17 -4.75
CA ASN A 93 -4.77 35.84 -6.02
C ASN A 93 -5.10 34.83 -7.14
N LYS A 94 -4.34 33.72 -7.23
CA LYS A 94 -4.61 32.67 -8.21
C LYS A 94 -5.94 31.97 -7.95
N PHE A 95 -6.33 31.81 -6.70
CA PHE A 95 -7.62 31.24 -6.35
C PHE A 95 -8.78 32.05 -6.94
N ILE A 96 -8.65 33.38 -7.00
CA ILE A 96 -9.61 34.27 -7.68
C ILE A 96 -9.43 34.26 -9.19
N GLU A 97 -8.20 34.41 -9.68
CA GLU A 97 -7.86 34.45 -11.12
C GLU A 97 -8.42 33.25 -11.89
N TYR A 98 -8.37 32.06 -11.27
CA TYR A 98 -8.88 30.81 -11.83
C TYR A 98 -10.34 30.50 -11.44
N ASN A 99 -11.06 31.48 -10.85
CA ASN A 99 -12.46 31.38 -10.44
C ASN A 99 -12.79 30.22 -9.48
N LEU A 100 -11.81 29.75 -8.69
CA LEU A 100 -12.02 28.63 -7.77
C LEU A 100 -12.99 28.98 -6.63
N HIS A 101 -13.10 30.26 -6.29
CA HIS A 101 -14.07 30.78 -5.33
C HIS A 101 -15.54 30.55 -5.73
N LEU A 102 -15.83 30.20 -7.00
CA LEU A 102 -17.18 29.84 -7.44
C LEU A 102 -17.54 28.39 -7.05
N ASP A 103 -16.53 27.52 -6.96
CA ASP A 103 -16.70 26.09 -6.65
C ASP A 103 -16.44 25.78 -5.17
N TYR A 104 -15.58 26.57 -4.51
CA TYR A 104 -15.14 26.35 -3.15
C TYR A 104 -15.35 27.59 -2.28
N ASP A 105 -16.07 27.41 -1.17
CA ASP A 105 -16.46 28.47 -0.23
C ASP A 105 -15.31 28.87 0.70
N GLN A 106 -14.37 27.95 0.95
CA GLN A 106 -13.20 28.21 1.81
C GLN A 106 -11.91 27.72 1.19
N VAL A 107 -10.84 28.48 1.41
CA VAL A 107 -9.47 28.09 1.10
C VAL A 107 -8.63 28.03 2.39
N PHE A 108 -7.84 26.97 2.55
CA PHE A 108 -6.88 26.82 3.64
C PHE A 108 -5.46 26.75 3.11
N ILE A 109 -4.52 27.21 3.92
CA ILE A 109 -3.08 27.11 3.65
C ILE A 109 -2.44 26.31 4.78
N VAL A 110 -1.98 25.11 4.46
CA VAL A 110 -1.27 24.23 5.38
C VAL A 110 0.22 24.34 5.12
N ILE A 111 0.93 24.90 6.08
CA ILE A 111 2.37 25.11 6.04
C ILE A 111 3.07 23.93 6.70
N LEU A 112 3.88 23.21 5.92
CA LEU A 112 4.69 22.08 6.38
C LEU A 112 5.99 22.56 7.05
N GLY A 113 5.89 23.53 7.94
CA GLY A 113 6.98 24.24 8.59
C GLY A 113 6.41 25.26 9.56
N ASP A 114 7.24 26.12 10.15
CA ASP A 114 6.72 27.16 11.04
C ASP A 114 6.07 28.29 10.22
N LYS A 115 4.82 28.64 10.53
CA LYS A 115 4.19 29.83 9.96
C LYS A 115 4.81 31.10 10.53
N GLN A 116 4.68 32.23 9.82
CA GLN A 116 5.11 33.52 10.35
C GLN A 116 4.24 33.95 11.55
N LYS A 117 4.83 34.74 12.46
CA LYS A 117 4.11 35.29 13.63
C LYS A 117 2.93 36.18 13.24
N SER A 118 2.98 36.84 12.08
CA SER A 118 1.92 37.72 11.60
C SER A 118 1.90 37.79 10.09
N TYR A 119 0.68 37.90 9.55
CA TYR A 119 0.39 38.15 8.14
C TYR A 119 -0.42 39.44 7.94
N SER A 120 -0.17 40.44 8.79
CA SER A 120 -0.95 41.69 8.84
C SER A 120 -1.14 42.36 7.46
N THR A 121 -0.10 42.36 6.62
CA THR A 121 -0.10 43.01 5.31
C THR A 121 -0.67 42.16 4.16
N LEU A 122 -1.18 40.95 4.41
CA LEU A 122 -1.92 40.19 3.39
C LEU A 122 -3.20 40.95 3.01
N VAL A 123 -3.42 41.10 1.71
CA VAL A 123 -4.64 41.68 1.15
C VAL A 123 -5.55 40.51 0.82
N ILE A 124 -6.71 40.45 1.45
CA ILE A 124 -7.70 39.42 1.17
C ILE A 124 -8.55 39.92 -0.01
N PRO A 125 -8.64 39.17 -1.12
CA PRO A 125 -9.55 39.51 -2.22
C PRO A 125 -10.99 39.64 -1.71
N SER A 126 -11.73 40.62 -2.23
CA SER A 126 -13.10 40.93 -1.79
C SER A 126 -14.11 39.79 -2.04
N GLU A 127 -13.77 38.89 -2.95
CA GLU A 127 -14.58 37.78 -3.42
C GLU A 127 -14.59 36.60 -2.44
N ILE A 128 -13.67 36.58 -1.46
CA ILE A 128 -13.56 35.48 -0.48
C ILE A 128 -13.52 35.98 0.96
N THR A 129 -14.02 35.14 1.86
CA THR A 129 -13.79 35.30 3.30
C THR A 129 -12.59 34.46 3.70
N PHE A 130 -11.56 35.10 4.25
CA PHE A 130 -10.33 34.42 4.67
C PHE A 130 -9.83 34.96 6.01
N ASP A 131 -9.98 34.15 7.06
CA ASP A 131 -9.44 34.38 8.39
C ASP A 131 -7.99 33.89 8.47
N LYS A 132 -7.06 34.82 8.58
CA LYS A 132 -5.62 34.52 8.62
C LYS A 132 -5.20 33.69 9.84
N SER A 133 -5.91 33.80 10.97
CA SER A 133 -5.61 33.04 12.20
C SER A 133 -6.05 31.59 12.10
N GLU A 134 -7.18 31.34 11.47
CA GLU A 134 -7.83 30.02 11.43
C GLU A 134 -7.53 29.24 10.13
N GLN A 135 -7.28 29.94 9.02
CA GLN A 135 -7.09 29.32 7.70
C GLN A 135 -5.62 29.25 7.24
N ILE A 136 -4.68 29.81 8.02
CA ILE A 136 -3.24 29.57 7.85
C ILE A 136 -2.76 28.72 9.01
N LEU A 137 -2.54 27.44 8.72
CA LEU A 137 -2.21 26.42 9.71
C LEU A 137 -0.77 25.95 9.53
N ASP A 138 -0.04 25.81 10.62
CA ASP A 138 1.21 25.03 10.65
C ASP A 138 1.04 23.71 11.41
N PHE A 139 2.14 22.97 11.57
CA PHE A 139 2.11 21.72 12.34
C PHE A 139 1.73 21.90 13.81
N LYS A 140 2.04 23.05 14.44
CA LYS A 140 1.66 23.29 15.84
C LYS A 140 0.15 23.49 15.95
N ASP A 141 -0.43 24.25 15.02
CA ASP A 141 -1.89 24.43 14.95
C ASP A 141 -2.59 23.08 14.74
N VAL A 142 -2.10 22.30 13.77
CA VAL A 142 -2.63 20.96 13.48
C VAL A 142 -2.52 20.03 14.69
N LEU A 143 -1.38 20.02 15.39
CA LEU A 143 -1.22 19.22 16.62
C LEU A 143 -2.20 19.65 17.72
N ASN A 144 -2.46 20.95 17.87
CA ASN A 144 -3.44 21.46 18.83
C ASN A 144 -4.87 21.03 18.47
N ILE A 145 -5.22 20.99 17.19
CA ILE A 145 -6.50 20.46 16.71
C ILE A 145 -6.58 18.96 17.01
N ILE A 146 -5.56 18.18 16.64
CA ILE A 146 -5.50 16.72 16.90
C ILE A 146 -5.66 16.43 18.39
N ALA A 147 -5.03 17.21 19.27
CA ALA A 147 -5.11 17.05 20.72
C ALA A 147 -6.53 17.20 21.28
N ARG A 148 -7.48 17.76 20.52
CA ARG A 148 -8.89 17.93 20.89
C ARG A 148 -9.82 16.91 20.22
N LEU A 149 -9.32 16.08 19.30
CA LEU A 149 -10.13 15.09 18.59
C LEU A 149 -10.56 13.90 19.48
N PRO A 150 -11.64 13.18 19.12
CA PRO A 150 -11.99 11.90 19.72
C PRO A 150 -10.84 10.89 19.62
N LEU A 151 -10.68 10.03 20.64
CA LEU A 151 -9.55 9.09 20.74
C LEU A 151 -9.39 8.21 19.48
N HIS A 152 -10.49 7.69 18.93
CA HIS A 152 -10.46 6.83 17.75
C HIS A 152 -9.90 7.53 16.49
N ARG A 153 -10.03 8.86 16.36
CA ARG A 153 -9.42 9.61 15.25
C ARG A 153 -7.92 9.76 15.47
N ILE A 154 -7.51 10.04 16.71
CA ILE A 154 -6.09 10.14 17.08
C ILE A 154 -5.38 8.80 16.84
N GLU A 155 -6.01 7.68 17.16
CA GLU A 155 -5.49 6.33 16.87
C GLU A 155 -5.26 6.10 15.37
N LYS A 156 -6.24 6.47 14.53
CA LYS A 156 -6.13 6.36 13.07
C LYS A 156 -4.99 7.23 12.52
N ILE A 157 -4.87 8.48 12.99
CA ILE A 157 -3.81 9.40 12.59
C ILE A 157 -2.44 8.84 13.00
N ALA A 158 -2.28 8.39 14.25
CA ALA A 158 -1.02 7.80 14.73
C ALA A 158 -0.60 6.58 13.91
N LYS A 159 -1.56 5.71 13.56
CA LYS A 159 -1.33 4.53 12.70
C LYS A 159 -0.92 4.93 11.28
N LEU A 160 -1.60 5.91 10.69
CA LEU A 160 -1.29 6.44 9.35
C LEU A 160 0.15 6.98 9.29
N LEU A 161 0.53 7.84 10.24
CA LEU A 161 1.86 8.44 10.29
C LEU A 161 2.95 7.40 10.53
N SER A 162 2.71 6.44 11.42
CA SER A 162 3.67 5.37 11.72
C SER A 162 3.94 4.49 10.48
N ARG A 163 2.92 4.22 9.66
CA ARG A 163 3.05 3.48 8.38
C ARG A 163 3.92 4.24 7.38
N GLU A 164 3.72 5.54 7.24
CA GLU A 164 4.51 6.37 6.32
C GLU A 164 5.98 6.45 6.75
N SER A 165 6.25 6.53 8.04
CA SER A 165 7.62 6.56 8.57
C SER A 165 8.39 5.26 8.34
N ILE A 166 7.70 4.12 8.36
CA ILE A 166 8.27 2.84 7.93
C ILE A 166 8.57 2.90 6.43
N ARG A 167 7.60 3.31 5.58
CA ARG A 167 7.79 3.45 4.13
C ARG A 167 8.95 4.39 3.75
N THR A 168 9.11 5.51 4.44
CA THR A 168 10.21 6.47 4.20
C THR A 168 11.57 5.95 4.68
N MET A 169 11.63 5.15 5.75
CA MET A 169 12.85 4.43 6.14
C MET A 169 13.28 3.38 5.10
N HIS A 170 12.33 2.73 4.41
CA HIS A 170 12.60 1.83 3.30
C HIS A 170 12.90 2.57 1.97
N LYS A 171 12.52 3.85 1.82
CA LYS A 171 12.89 4.75 0.71
C LYS A 171 14.26 5.44 0.89
N ARG A 172 15.32 4.73 1.28
CA ARG A 172 16.67 5.26 0.99
C ARG A 172 16.88 5.21 -0.53
N PRO A 173 17.26 6.32 -1.20
CA PRO A 173 17.65 6.27 -2.60
C PRO A 173 19.05 5.65 -2.67
N ASN A 174 19.14 4.32 -2.55
CA ASN A 174 20.13 3.66 -3.39
C ASN A 174 19.69 3.99 -4.81
N SER A 175 20.59 4.55 -5.64
CA SER A 175 20.27 4.88 -7.03
C SER A 175 19.40 3.75 -7.62
N SER A 176 18.34 4.09 -8.36
CA SER A 176 17.42 3.09 -8.93
C SER A 176 18.18 1.94 -9.60
N ALA A 177 19.36 2.21 -10.14
CA ALA A 177 20.35 1.23 -10.62
C ALA A 177 20.94 0.29 -9.55
N ILE A 178 21.36 0.77 -8.36
CA ILE A 178 21.85 -0.08 -7.25
C ILE A 178 20.72 -0.94 -6.68
N ALA A 179 19.54 -0.37 -6.45
CA ALA A 179 18.38 -1.11 -5.97
C ALA A 179 17.96 -2.20 -6.99
N LEU A 180 17.91 -1.84 -8.27
CA LEU A 180 17.68 -2.78 -9.37
C LEU A 180 18.78 -3.85 -9.45
N LYS A 181 20.06 -3.47 -9.31
CA LYS A 181 21.18 -4.42 -9.31
C LYS A 181 21.10 -5.39 -8.14
N LYS A 182 20.73 -4.92 -6.94
CA LYS A 182 20.50 -5.77 -5.77
C LYS A 182 19.32 -6.73 -5.99
N LYS A 183 18.19 -6.22 -6.52
CA LYS A 183 17.01 -7.03 -6.87
C LYS A 183 17.34 -8.10 -7.92
N LEU A 184 18.03 -7.73 -9.00
CA LEU A 184 18.45 -8.65 -10.05
C LEU A 184 19.47 -9.67 -9.54
N SER A 185 20.38 -9.27 -8.65
CA SER A 185 21.33 -10.18 -8.00
C SER A 185 20.60 -11.20 -7.13
N LEU A 186 19.68 -10.75 -6.26
CA LEU A 186 18.87 -11.62 -5.42
C LEU A 186 18.03 -12.59 -6.25
N LYS A 187 17.34 -12.08 -7.30
CA LYS A 187 16.60 -12.90 -8.27
C LYS A 187 17.47 -14.02 -8.85
N LYS A 188 18.68 -13.69 -9.33
CA LYS A 188 19.61 -14.68 -9.90
C LYS A 188 20.06 -15.72 -8.87
N ARG A 189 20.39 -15.31 -7.65
CA ARG A 189 20.81 -16.23 -6.58
C ARG A 189 19.68 -17.20 -6.19
N ILE A 190 18.50 -16.66 -5.87
CA ILE A 190 17.31 -17.45 -5.51
C ILE A 190 16.96 -18.44 -6.63
N GLN A 191 16.92 -17.99 -7.89
CA GLN A 191 16.61 -18.89 -9.00
C GLN A 191 17.66 -19.99 -9.15
N LYS A 192 18.95 -19.66 -9.04
CA LYS A 192 20.02 -20.67 -9.10
C LYS A 192 19.88 -21.74 -8.02
N ASP A 193 19.52 -21.34 -6.80
CA ASP A 193 19.53 -22.24 -5.65
C ASP A 193 18.22 -23.03 -5.51
N LEU A 194 17.09 -22.42 -5.83
CA LEU A 194 15.77 -23.07 -5.77
C LEU A 194 15.46 -23.92 -7.00
N LEU A 195 16.09 -23.70 -8.14
CA LEU A 195 15.84 -24.51 -9.34
C LEU A 195 16.65 -25.81 -9.33
N ARG A 196 16.06 -26.85 -9.94
CA ARG A 196 16.74 -28.09 -10.31
C ARG A 196 16.88 -28.19 -11.81
N THR A 197 17.80 -29.03 -12.28
CA THR A 197 17.90 -29.37 -13.71
C THR A 197 16.68 -30.19 -14.12
N VAL A 198 16.06 -29.82 -15.24
CA VAL A 198 14.84 -30.45 -15.78
C VAL A 198 15.17 -31.13 -17.12
N SER A 199 14.76 -32.38 -17.30
CA SER A 199 15.03 -33.14 -18.54
C SER A 199 14.19 -32.62 -19.70
N LYS A 200 14.61 -32.88 -20.95
CA LYS A 200 13.91 -32.39 -22.15
C LYS A 200 12.44 -32.87 -22.20
N GLU A 201 12.14 -34.08 -21.73
CA GLU A 201 10.76 -34.58 -21.68
C GLU A 201 9.87 -33.83 -20.68
N GLN A 202 10.47 -33.20 -19.66
CA GLN A 202 9.74 -32.44 -18.66
C GLN A 202 9.50 -30.98 -19.08
N TRP A 203 10.13 -30.50 -20.16
CA TRP A 203 9.98 -29.11 -20.61
C TRP A 203 8.53 -28.80 -21.00
N GLU A 204 7.83 -29.74 -21.62
CA GLU A 204 6.42 -29.57 -21.99
C GLU A 204 5.53 -29.40 -20.75
N CYS A 205 5.78 -30.17 -19.68
CA CYS A 205 5.08 -30.08 -18.41
C CYS A 205 5.27 -28.71 -17.73
N LEU A 206 6.46 -28.10 -17.83
CA LEU A 206 6.75 -26.80 -17.20
C LEU A 206 5.85 -25.65 -17.68
N TRP A 207 5.28 -25.76 -18.87
CA TRP A 207 4.34 -24.76 -19.41
C TRP A 207 2.99 -24.78 -18.70
N TYR A 208 2.62 -25.90 -18.08
CA TYR A 208 1.36 -26.10 -17.37
C TYR A 208 1.57 -26.11 -15.86
N GLU A 209 2.62 -26.78 -15.40
CA GLU A 209 2.95 -27.04 -14.00
C GLU A 209 4.35 -26.47 -13.68
N PRO A 210 4.48 -25.14 -13.58
CA PRO A 210 5.77 -24.49 -13.41
C PRO A 210 6.48 -24.87 -12.10
N TRP A 211 5.78 -25.36 -11.10
CA TRP A 211 6.34 -25.76 -9.81
C TRP A 211 7.32 -26.94 -9.94
N VAL A 212 7.21 -27.74 -11.00
CA VAL A 212 8.04 -28.94 -11.23
C VAL A 212 9.54 -28.62 -11.37
N LYS A 213 9.90 -27.38 -11.72
CA LYS A 213 11.30 -26.92 -11.84
C LYS A 213 11.95 -26.57 -10.50
N PHE A 214 11.19 -26.46 -9.42
CA PHE A 214 11.75 -26.19 -8.10
C PHE A 214 12.36 -27.46 -7.51
N ARG A 215 13.44 -27.29 -6.74
CA ARG A 215 14.12 -28.35 -6.00
C ARG A 215 13.29 -28.83 -4.82
N TYR A 216 12.56 -27.91 -4.21
CA TYR A 216 11.63 -28.17 -3.12
C TYR A 216 10.23 -27.79 -3.58
N HIS A 217 9.24 -28.60 -3.23
CA HIS A 217 7.84 -28.24 -3.46
C HIS A 217 7.36 -27.20 -2.43
N ASN A 218 7.82 -27.33 -1.18
CA ASN A 218 7.45 -26.45 -0.09
C ASN A 218 8.60 -25.54 0.36
N VAL A 219 8.24 -24.50 1.10
CA VAL A 219 9.16 -23.52 1.70
C VAL A 219 8.55 -22.97 2.99
N ILE A 220 9.38 -22.64 3.96
CA ILE A 220 8.95 -21.84 5.10
C ILE A 220 9.09 -20.36 4.77
N ILE A 221 7.99 -19.62 4.83
CA ILE A 221 8.01 -18.15 4.76
C ILE A 221 7.96 -17.62 6.18
N ARG A 222 8.94 -16.82 6.56
CA ARG A 222 9.11 -16.35 7.92
C ARG A 222 9.30 -14.84 7.96
N SER A 223 8.50 -14.15 8.77
CA SER A 223 8.71 -12.73 9.03
C SER A 223 10.08 -12.50 9.65
N VAL A 224 10.78 -11.45 9.26
CA VAL A 224 12.05 -11.04 9.91
C VAL A 224 11.87 -10.70 11.40
N ASN A 225 10.62 -10.44 11.82
CA ASN A 225 10.26 -10.17 13.21
C ASN A 225 9.66 -11.39 13.91
N ASP A 226 9.60 -12.56 13.25
CA ASP A 226 9.04 -13.77 13.83
C ASP A 226 9.87 -14.26 15.03
N LYS A 227 9.16 -14.65 16.08
CA LYS A 227 9.72 -15.26 17.30
C LYS A 227 9.02 -16.55 17.71
N THR A 228 8.05 -16.99 16.91
CA THR A 228 7.15 -18.09 17.29
C THR A 228 7.52 -19.40 16.61
N TRP A 229 8.18 -19.36 15.45
CA TRP A 229 8.66 -20.57 14.79
C TRP A 229 9.51 -21.44 15.74
N PRO A 230 9.26 -22.75 15.81
CA PRO A 230 8.36 -23.57 14.97
C PRO A 230 6.96 -23.77 15.58
N GLU A 231 6.65 -23.11 16.68
CA GLU A 231 5.38 -23.25 17.39
C GLU A 231 4.23 -22.64 16.60
N VAL A 232 3.04 -23.23 16.75
CA VAL A 232 1.82 -22.76 16.09
C VAL A 232 1.40 -21.43 16.68
N ASP A 233 1.37 -20.40 15.85
CA ASP A 233 0.81 -19.09 16.17
C ASP A 233 -0.69 -19.05 15.80
N TYR A 234 -1.50 -18.45 16.66
CA TYR A 234 -2.95 -18.31 16.50
C TYR A 234 -3.31 -16.82 16.36
N PRO A 235 -3.02 -16.20 15.20
CA PRO A 235 -3.34 -14.81 14.97
C PRO A 235 -4.86 -14.58 14.98
N PRO A 236 -5.34 -13.37 15.33
CA PRO A 236 -6.74 -12.99 15.13
C PRO A 236 -7.16 -13.21 13.67
N LYS A 237 -8.45 -13.50 13.41
CA LYS A 237 -8.99 -13.78 12.05
C LYS A 237 -8.61 -12.76 10.97
N THR A 238 -8.27 -11.53 11.36
CA THR A 238 -7.89 -10.43 10.45
C THR A 238 -6.39 -10.37 10.15
N LYS A 239 -5.59 -11.28 10.68
CA LYS A 239 -4.13 -11.33 10.52
C LYS A 239 -3.70 -12.73 10.11
N ILE A 240 -2.58 -12.80 9.40
CA ILE A 240 -1.90 -14.06 9.11
C ILE A 240 -0.80 -14.30 10.15
N SER A 241 -0.33 -15.55 10.25
CA SER A 241 0.75 -15.89 11.16
C SER A 241 2.06 -15.22 10.73
N THR A 242 2.96 -14.96 11.68
CA THR A 242 4.31 -14.44 11.38
C THR A 242 5.21 -15.45 10.67
N TRP A 243 4.79 -16.71 10.55
CA TRP A 243 5.40 -17.70 9.66
C TRP A 243 4.33 -18.62 9.05
N PHE A 244 4.62 -19.20 7.88
CA PHE A 244 3.76 -20.25 7.31
C PHE A 244 4.56 -21.15 6.36
N LYS A 245 4.10 -22.39 6.20
CA LYS A 245 4.57 -23.29 5.15
C LYS A 245 3.82 -22.98 3.86
N GLY A 246 4.55 -22.61 2.81
CA GLY A 246 4.03 -22.35 1.47
C GLY A 246 4.38 -23.45 0.48
N GLU A 247 3.69 -23.43 -0.66
CA GLU A 247 3.97 -24.27 -1.84
C GLU A 247 4.43 -23.37 -2.99
N PHE A 248 5.56 -23.68 -3.60
CA PHE A 248 6.01 -22.93 -4.77
C PHE A 248 5.09 -23.20 -5.95
N TRP A 249 4.67 -22.13 -6.64
CA TRP A 249 4.04 -22.25 -7.95
C TRP A 249 5.00 -21.87 -9.07
N ASN A 250 5.49 -20.63 -9.05
CA ASN A 250 6.32 -20.11 -10.12
C ASN A 250 7.19 -18.93 -9.65
N PHE A 251 8.18 -18.56 -10.46
CA PHE A 251 8.71 -17.21 -10.44
C PHE A 251 7.85 -16.33 -11.36
N TYR A 252 7.61 -15.10 -10.96
CA TYR A 252 7.04 -14.08 -11.82
C TYR A 252 8.05 -12.93 -11.99
N GLU A 253 7.69 -11.88 -12.72
CA GLU A 253 8.61 -10.81 -13.07
C GLU A 253 9.33 -10.21 -11.84
N ASN A 254 8.56 -9.93 -10.78
CA ASN A 254 9.01 -9.20 -9.60
C ASN A 254 9.28 -10.07 -8.36
N GLY A 255 9.08 -11.38 -8.41
CA GLY A 255 9.22 -12.20 -7.21
C GLY A 255 8.91 -13.68 -7.38
N ILE A 256 8.46 -14.28 -6.27
CA ILE A 256 8.05 -15.67 -6.15
C ILE A 256 6.53 -15.72 -5.96
N GLU A 257 5.88 -16.62 -6.69
CA GLU A 257 4.46 -16.92 -6.52
C GLU A 257 4.33 -18.26 -5.80
N LEU A 258 3.63 -18.24 -4.67
CA LEU A 258 3.21 -19.44 -3.96
C LEU A 258 1.77 -19.77 -4.33
N ILE A 259 1.37 -21.02 -4.12
CA ILE A 259 0.00 -21.46 -4.31
C ILE A 259 -0.57 -22.02 -3.01
N SER A 260 -1.88 -21.89 -2.85
CA SER A 260 -2.65 -22.56 -1.82
C SER A 260 -4.00 -22.98 -2.41
N HIS A 261 -4.53 -24.12 -1.95
CA HIS A 261 -5.86 -24.56 -2.34
C HIS A 261 -6.92 -23.65 -1.73
N GLY A 262 -7.80 -23.12 -2.58
CA GLY A 262 -9.01 -22.43 -2.17
C GLY A 262 -10.20 -23.39 -2.15
N ASP A 263 -11.39 -22.83 -1.92
CA ASP A 263 -12.66 -23.54 -2.03
C ASP A 263 -13.24 -23.37 -3.44
N GLN A 264 -14.48 -22.89 -3.54
CA GLN A 264 -15.23 -22.73 -4.78
C GLN A 264 -15.46 -21.25 -5.09
N ALA A 265 -15.49 -20.93 -6.37
CA ALA A 265 -15.90 -19.65 -6.92
C ALA A 265 -17.09 -19.86 -7.87
N ILE A 266 -17.98 -18.88 -7.93
CA ILE A 266 -19.12 -18.86 -8.84
C ILE A 266 -18.90 -17.85 -9.95
N PHE A 267 -19.43 -18.16 -11.13
CA PHE A 267 -19.35 -17.32 -12.33
C PHE A 267 -20.74 -17.14 -12.93
N ASP A 268 -21.13 -15.90 -13.24
CA ASP A 268 -22.34 -15.62 -14.01
C ASP A 268 -22.14 -15.83 -15.52
N GLU A 269 -23.22 -15.69 -16.30
CA GLU A 269 -23.21 -15.83 -17.75
C GLU A 269 -22.31 -14.82 -18.48
N ASN A 270 -22.03 -13.69 -17.83
CA ASN A 270 -21.19 -12.61 -18.35
C ASN A 270 -19.72 -12.73 -17.90
N GLY A 271 -19.39 -13.78 -17.14
CA GLY A 271 -18.04 -14.08 -16.65
C GLY A 271 -17.63 -13.27 -15.41
N TYR A 272 -18.55 -12.57 -14.76
CA TYR A 272 -18.29 -12.00 -13.45
C TYR A 272 -18.30 -13.08 -12.39
N TRP A 273 -17.51 -12.88 -11.34
CA TRP A 273 -17.26 -13.94 -10.38
C TRP A 273 -17.21 -13.45 -8.93
N ASP A 274 -17.46 -14.40 -8.03
CA ASP A 274 -17.40 -14.21 -6.59
C ASP A 274 -16.90 -15.49 -5.88
N LEU A 275 -16.42 -15.35 -4.65
CA LEU A 275 -16.01 -16.48 -3.81
C LEU A 275 -17.21 -17.03 -3.01
N LEU A 276 -17.24 -18.35 -2.83
CA LEU A 276 -18.15 -19.00 -1.89
C LEU A 276 -17.45 -19.12 -0.54
N ASP A 277 -17.75 -18.22 0.38
CA ASP A 277 -17.05 -18.11 1.68
C ASP A 277 -17.49 -19.18 2.72
N LEU A 278 -18.57 -19.94 2.47
CA LEU A 278 -19.19 -20.81 3.50
C LEU A 278 -19.76 -22.11 2.91
N ARG A 279 -19.60 -23.21 3.66
CA ARG A 279 -20.34 -24.45 3.38
C ARG A 279 -21.84 -24.20 3.48
N GLY A 280 -22.58 -24.52 2.41
CA GLY A 280 -24.04 -24.36 2.35
C GLY A 280 -24.52 -23.01 1.82
N ASP A 281 -23.66 -22.27 1.12
CA ASP A 281 -24.08 -21.10 0.36
C ASP A 281 -25.12 -21.49 -0.72
N ALA A 282 -26.30 -20.88 -0.67
CA ALA A 282 -27.41 -21.20 -1.58
C ALA A 282 -27.05 -20.97 -3.05
N ARG A 283 -26.09 -20.06 -3.33
CA ARG A 283 -25.61 -19.74 -4.68
C ARG A 283 -24.92 -20.92 -5.36
N GLU A 284 -24.39 -21.88 -4.60
CA GLU A 284 -23.75 -23.09 -5.15
C GLU A 284 -24.72 -23.94 -6.00
N ASN A 285 -26.01 -23.96 -5.62
CA ASN A 285 -27.03 -24.76 -6.28
C ASN A 285 -27.86 -23.97 -7.31
N ASP A 286 -27.58 -22.68 -7.46
CA ASP A 286 -28.29 -21.82 -8.42
C ASP A 286 -27.76 -22.09 -9.84
N LYS A 287 -28.65 -22.57 -10.71
CA LYS A 287 -28.32 -22.92 -12.11
C LYS A 287 -27.85 -21.73 -12.94
N LYS A 288 -28.07 -20.49 -12.47
CA LYS A 288 -27.55 -19.29 -13.14
C LYS A 288 -26.03 -19.13 -13.00
N PHE A 289 -25.42 -19.82 -12.03
CA PHE A 289 -23.99 -19.75 -11.79
C PHE A 289 -23.28 -21.03 -12.20
N ARG A 290 -22.10 -20.87 -12.79
CA ARG A 290 -21.13 -21.95 -12.97
C ARG A 290 -20.20 -21.97 -11.77
N VAL A 291 -20.15 -23.09 -11.05
CA VAL A 291 -19.24 -23.31 -9.93
C VAL A 291 -17.91 -23.87 -10.43
N ALA A 292 -16.78 -23.40 -9.89
CA ALA A 292 -15.46 -23.97 -10.13
C ALA A 292 -14.56 -23.85 -8.90
N ASN A 293 -13.72 -24.86 -8.67
CA ASN A 293 -12.69 -24.78 -7.63
C ASN A 293 -11.64 -23.73 -8.00
N TYR A 294 -11.16 -23.00 -7.01
CA TYR A 294 -10.11 -22.02 -7.19
C TYR A 294 -8.88 -22.32 -6.34
N HIS A 295 -7.78 -21.71 -6.73
CA HIS A 295 -6.52 -21.66 -6.02
C HIS A 295 -6.19 -20.21 -5.76
N THR A 296 -5.54 -19.99 -4.63
CA THR A 296 -5.00 -18.69 -4.27
C THR A 296 -3.53 -18.66 -4.65
N PHE A 297 -3.11 -17.64 -5.40
CA PHE A 297 -1.73 -17.41 -5.77
C PHE A 297 -1.20 -16.20 -5.01
N LEU A 298 -0.17 -16.41 -4.21
CA LEU A 298 0.37 -15.46 -3.25
C LEU A 298 1.69 -14.91 -3.77
N ARG A 299 1.72 -13.65 -4.22
CA ARG A 299 2.91 -13.03 -4.82
C ARG A 299 3.75 -12.31 -3.77
N ILE A 300 4.94 -12.84 -3.53
CA ILE A 300 5.95 -12.24 -2.66
C ILE A 300 7.01 -11.58 -3.55
N PRO A 301 7.11 -10.25 -3.58
CA PRO A 301 8.11 -9.56 -4.40
C PRO A 301 9.51 -9.77 -3.82
N TYR A 302 10.52 -9.79 -4.70
CA TYR A 302 11.93 -9.83 -4.29
C TYR A 302 12.32 -8.66 -3.36
N GLU A 303 11.57 -7.56 -3.42
CA GLU A 303 11.77 -6.41 -2.54
C GLU A 303 11.44 -6.73 -1.07
N TYR A 304 10.49 -7.63 -0.82
CA TYR A 304 10.12 -8.03 0.54
C TYR A 304 10.99 -9.17 1.06
N ILE A 305 11.78 -9.83 0.20
CA ILE A 305 12.70 -10.89 0.61
C ILE A 305 13.98 -10.25 1.14
N VAL A 306 14.24 -10.45 2.43
CA VAL A 306 15.44 -9.94 3.11
C VAL A 306 16.61 -10.89 2.90
N GLU A 307 16.39 -12.17 3.17
CA GLU A 307 17.37 -13.25 2.97
C GLU A 307 16.65 -14.60 2.82
N TYR A 308 17.37 -15.64 2.40
CA TYR A 308 16.88 -17.01 2.38
C TYR A 308 17.97 -17.97 2.85
N ASP A 309 17.52 -19.07 3.45
CA ASP A 309 18.37 -20.17 3.88
C ASP A 309 17.98 -21.44 3.13
N MET A 310 18.97 -22.04 2.47
CA MET A 310 18.81 -23.27 1.71
C MET A 310 19.12 -24.51 2.53
N GLU A 311 19.67 -24.35 3.74
CA GLU A 311 19.75 -25.41 4.73
C GLU A 311 18.31 -25.80 5.13
N PRO A 312 17.89 -27.04 4.90
CA PRO A 312 16.56 -27.50 5.28
C PRO A 312 16.32 -27.31 6.77
N ASP A 313 15.17 -26.78 7.14
CA ASP A 313 14.81 -26.60 8.54
C ASP A 313 14.62 -27.95 9.27
N ASP A 314 14.86 -27.97 10.58
CA ASP A 314 14.81 -29.19 11.41
C ASP A 314 13.41 -29.85 11.50
N TYR A 315 12.34 -29.14 11.13
CA TYR A 315 10.96 -29.58 11.36
C TYR A 315 10.30 -30.13 10.09
N TYR A 316 10.37 -29.37 9.00
CA TYR A 316 9.74 -29.71 7.73
C TYR A 316 10.76 -30.13 6.67
N GLY A 317 12.06 -29.97 6.91
CA GLY A 317 13.10 -30.35 5.97
C GLY A 317 13.05 -29.56 4.68
N VAL A 318 12.72 -28.26 4.74
CA VAL A 318 12.61 -27.39 3.56
C VAL A 318 13.34 -26.06 3.77
N PRO A 319 13.70 -25.33 2.70
CA PRO A 319 14.36 -24.04 2.84
C PRO A 319 13.44 -23.02 3.52
N THR A 320 14.05 -21.97 4.09
CA THR A 320 13.36 -20.84 4.70
C THR A 320 13.62 -19.56 3.91
N ILE A 321 12.59 -18.75 3.69
CA ILE A 321 12.71 -17.39 3.12
C ILE A 321 12.26 -16.39 4.18
N TYR A 322 13.17 -15.48 4.53
CA TYR A 322 12.92 -14.40 5.48
C TYR A 322 12.39 -13.17 4.75
N VAL A 323 11.21 -12.70 5.16
CA VAL A 323 10.47 -11.64 4.47
C VAL A 323 10.05 -10.51 5.41
N GLU A 324 9.97 -9.30 4.87
CA GLU A 324 9.28 -8.17 5.49
C GLU A 324 7.78 -8.24 5.22
N TYR A 325 6.99 -7.97 6.26
CA TYR A 325 5.53 -7.90 6.16
C TYR A 325 5.13 -6.44 5.86
N ALA A 326 5.45 -5.99 4.66
CA ALA A 326 5.42 -4.58 4.28
C ALA A 326 4.05 -4.08 3.77
N ASN A 327 3.10 -4.98 3.52
CA ASN A 327 1.78 -4.64 2.98
C ASN A 327 0.65 -5.17 3.88
N ASP A 328 0.04 -4.27 4.66
CA ASP A 328 -1.03 -4.57 5.62
C ASP A 328 -0.76 -5.80 6.51
N ASP A 329 0.45 -5.85 7.10
CA ASP A 329 0.92 -6.97 7.92
C ASP A 329 0.95 -8.32 7.16
N THR A 330 1.19 -8.29 5.84
CA THR A 330 1.41 -9.49 5.01
C THR A 330 2.68 -9.35 4.15
N PRO A 331 3.28 -10.47 3.72
CA PRO A 331 4.41 -10.45 2.79
C PRO A 331 3.97 -10.44 1.31
N TYR A 332 2.69 -10.20 1.02
CA TYR A 332 2.16 -10.29 -0.33
C TYR A 332 1.99 -8.90 -0.94
N GLU A 333 2.50 -8.69 -2.16
CA GLU A 333 2.13 -7.50 -2.95
C GLU A 333 0.76 -7.68 -3.61
N LYS A 334 0.39 -8.93 -3.91
CA LYS A 334 -0.88 -9.28 -4.54
C LYS A 334 -1.29 -10.70 -4.19
N VAL A 335 -2.58 -10.88 -3.97
CA VAL A 335 -3.24 -12.18 -3.87
C VAL A 335 -4.13 -12.32 -5.10
N LEU A 336 -3.94 -13.39 -5.87
CA LEU A 336 -4.72 -13.69 -7.07
C LEU A 336 -5.54 -14.96 -6.86
N TYR A 337 -6.65 -15.04 -7.57
CA TYR A 337 -7.52 -16.21 -7.59
C TYR A 337 -7.50 -16.81 -8.99
N GLY A 338 -7.56 -18.14 -9.08
CA GLY A 338 -7.51 -18.77 -10.40
C GLY A 338 -7.57 -20.28 -10.36
N ARG A 339 -7.43 -20.89 -11.53
CA ARG A 339 -7.25 -22.34 -11.67
C ARG A 339 -5.77 -22.63 -11.93
N MET A 340 -5.19 -23.53 -11.14
CA MET A 340 -3.84 -24.01 -11.38
C MET A 340 -3.76 -24.73 -12.74
N GLY A 341 -2.63 -24.61 -13.41
CA GLY A 341 -2.39 -25.38 -14.62
C GLY A 341 -2.13 -26.85 -14.31
N HIS A 342 -2.39 -27.72 -15.28
CA HIS A 342 -2.19 -29.14 -15.14
C HIS A 342 -1.75 -29.75 -16.47
N TYR A 343 -0.78 -30.67 -16.40
CA TYR A 343 -0.31 -31.43 -17.55
C TYR A 343 -0.78 -32.89 -17.47
N ASP A 344 -1.63 -33.29 -18.41
CA ASP A 344 -2.05 -34.69 -18.54
C ASP A 344 -1.07 -35.45 -19.44
N LYS A 345 -0.13 -36.16 -18.81
CA LYS A 345 0.87 -36.96 -19.51
C LYS A 345 0.26 -38.07 -20.38
N LYS A 346 -0.94 -38.57 -20.05
CA LYS A 346 -1.59 -39.65 -20.79
C LYS A 346 -2.36 -39.11 -21.99
N ASN A 347 -2.96 -37.92 -21.85
CA ASN A 347 -3.68 -37.26 -22.91
C ASN A 347 -3.37 -35.74 -22.94
N PRO A 348 -2.32 -35.31 -23.66
CA PRO A 348 -1.87 -33.93 -23.65
C PRO A 348 -2.95 -32.89 -23.99
N SER A 349 -3.98 -33.25 -24.76
CA SER A 349 -5.11 -32.36 -25.08
C SER A 349 -5.98 -31.98 -23.88
N ASN A 350 -5.91 -32.74 -22.78
CA ASN A 350 -6.61 -32.42 -21.52
C ASN A 350 -5.81 -31.45 -20.63
N SER A 351 -4.58 -31.11 -21.02
CA SER A 351 -3.75 -30.17 -20.29
C SER A 351 -4.32 -28.76 -20.40
N HIS A 352 -4.16 -27.98 -19.34
CA HIS A 352 -4.61 -26.59 -19.32
C HIS A 352 -3.62 -25.71 -18.57
N HIS A 353 -3.43 -24.50 -19.06
CA HIS A 353 -2.54 -23.54 -18.42
C HIS A 353 -3.16 -22.98 -17.14
N THR A 354 -2.32 -22.34 -16.33
CA THR A 354 -2.80 -21.52 -15.23
C THR A 354 -3.70 -20.43 -15.78
N TYR A 355 -4.87 -20.26 -15.20
CA TYR A 355 -5.81 -19.21 -15.55
C TYR A 355 -6.13 -18.40 -14.31
N TYR A 356 -5.73 -17.12 -14.30
CA TYR A 356 -6.08 -16.20 -13.23
C TYR A 356 -7.43 -15.56 -13.54
N PHE A 357 -8.29 -15.46 -12.54
CA PHE A 357 -9.56 -14.77 -12.67
C PHE A 357 -9.30 -13.26 -12.77
N GLU A 358 -10.08 -12.59 -13.62
CA GLU A 358 -9.97 -11.15 -13.87
C GLU A 358 -10.49 -10.38 -12.64
N GLU A 359 -9.62 -9.68 -11.92
CA GLU A 359 -9.99 -8.99 -10.67
C GLU A 359 -11.07 -7.92 -10.91
N GLU A 360 -11.03 -7.25 -12.05
CA GLU A 360 -12.02 -6.28 -12.51
C GLU A 360 -13.43 -6.86 -12.72
N LYS A 361 -13.54 -8.20 -12.82
CA LYS A 361 -14.80 -8.93 -12.93
C LYS A 361 -15.28 -9.48 -11.59
N ARG A 362 -14.56 -9.23 -10.49
CA ARG A 362 -14.99 -9.63 -9.15
C ARG A 362 -16.11 -8.72 -8.64
N ARG A 363 -17.23 -9.30 -8.19
CA ARG A 363 -18.34 -8.55 -7.56
C ARG A 363 -19.15 -9.46 -6.64
N ASP A 364 -19.90 -8.87 -5.72
CA ASP A 364 -20.92 -9.59 -4.93
C ASP A 364 -22.04 -10.09 -5.87
N LEU A 365 -22.04 -11.39 -6.12
CA LEU A 365 -23.05 -12.06 -6.94
C LEU A 365 -24.15 -12.60 -6.04
N LYS A 366 -25.38 -12.11 -6.22
CA LYS A 366 -26.56 -12.47 -5.40
C LYS A 366 -27.46 -13.49 -6.07
#